data_AF-A0A2N3IVX2-F1
#
_entry.id   AF-A0A2N3IVX2-F1
#
_cell.length_a   1.000
_cell.length_b   1.000
_cell.length_c   1.000
_cell.angle_alpha   90.00
_cell.angle_beta   90.00
_cell.angle_gamma   90.00
#
_symmetry.space_group_name_H-M   'P 1'
#
loop_
_entity.id
_entity.type
_entity.pdbx_description
1 polymer ?
#
loop_
_entity_poly.entity_id
_entity_poly.type
_entity_poly.pdbx_seq_one_letter_code
_entity_poly.pdbx_strand_id
1 'polypeptide(L)'
;MLDLIEIKIFCAVVDSRGLTAAADTLGMPKSTMSRRLAQLERRVGQPLLRRQSNRLQLTEAGRLFESYARQMLRLSQQGLQVIEDLREEVSGELQVRCHPVCAEPWFVAALESFLDRYPGARITLKTEDKLPVNGTS
;
A
#
# COMPACT_ATOMS: atom_id res chain seq x y z
N MET A 1 -8.72 -0.42 22.77
CA MET A 1 -8.61 0.31 21.49
C MET A 1 -8.08 -0.64 20.43
N LEU A 2 -8.53 -0.50 19.17
CA LEU A 2 -8.06 -1.30 18.04
C LEU A 2 -6.66 -0.83 17.58
N ASP A 3 -5.83 -1.77 17.10
CA ASP A 3 -4.46 -1.52 16.61
C ASP A 3 -4.41 -1.73 15.09
N LEU A 4 -3.91 -0.74 14.34
CA LEU A 4 -3.83 -0.81 12.87
C LEU A 4 -2.91 -1.94 12.39
N ILE A 5 -1.92 -2.35 13.18
CA ILE A 5 -1.07 -3.51 12.86
C ILE A 5 -1.89 -4.79 12.88
N GLU A 6 -2.77 -4.95 13.87
CA GLU A 6 -3.67 -6.11 13.96
C GLU A 6 -4.67 -6.14 12.80
N ILE A 7 -5.21 -4.98 12.43
CA ILE A 7 -6.12 -4.82 11.28
C ILE A 7 -5.40 -5.17 9.97
N LYS A 8 -4.16 -4.71 9.79
CA LYS A 8 -3.31 -5.03 8.62
C LYS A 8 -3.01 -6.53 8.54
N ILE A 9 -2.67 -7.16 9.66
CA ILE A 9 -2.45 -8.61 9.75
C ILE A 9 -3.72 -9.37 9.36
N PHE A 10 -4.88 -8.98 9.88
CA PHE A 10 -6.15 -9.59 9.51
C PHE A 10 -6.42 -9.51 8.01
N CYS A 11 -6.29 -8.32 7.40
CA CYS A 11 -6.52 -8.16 5.96
C CYS A 11 -5.55 -9.00 5.12
N ALA A 12 -4.26 -9.03 5.48
CA ALA A 12 -3.28 -9.87 4.78
C ALA A 12 -3.60 -11.37 4.87
N VAL A 13 -4.09 -11.84 6.03
CA VAL A 13 -4.50 -13.24 6.22
C VAL A 13 -5.75 -13.57 5.40
N VAL A 14 -6.68 -12.62 5.26
CA VAL A 14 -7.87 -12.76 4.40
C VAL A 14 -7.46 -12.86 2.93
N ASP A 15 -6.61 -11.95 2.47
CA ASP A 15 -6.16 -11.88 1.06
C ASP A 15 -5.40 -13.15 0.65
N SER A 16 -4.51 -13.63 1.53
CA SER A 16 -3.69 -14.82 1.27
C SER A 16 -4.36 -16.15 1.66
N ARG A 17 -5.53 -16.11 2.31
CA ARG A 17 -6.25 -17.27 2.87
C ARG A 17 -5.40 -18.16 3.79
N GLY A 18 -4.36 -17.60 4.40
CA GLY A 18 -3.39 -18.39 5.17
C GLY A 18 -2.36 -17.56 5.91
N LEU A 19 -2.03 -17.98 7.14
CA LEU A 19 -1.03 -17.30 7.96
C LEU A 19 0.40 -17.38 7.39
N THR A 20 0.74 -18.44 6.65
CA THR A 20 2.10 -18.59 6.08
C THR A 20 2.33 -17.58 4.97
N ALA A 21 1.45 -17.54 3.96
CA ALA A 21 1.58 -16.60 2.86
C ALA A 21 1.50 -15.13 3.32
N ALA A 22 0.62 -14.82 4.28
CA ALA A 22 0.58 -13.47 4.86
C ALA A 22 1.84 -13.10 5.67
N ALA A 23 2.51 -14.06 6.30
CA ALA A 23 3.77 -13.83 7.00
C ALA A 23 4.88 -13.41 6.03
N ASP A 24 4.94 -14.05 4.86
CA ASP A 24 5.87 -13.71 3.80
C ASP A 24 5.57 -12.30 3.24
N THR A 25 4.30 -11.97 3.00
CA THR A 25 3.89 -10.64 2.51
C THR A 25 4.20 -9.51 3.49
N LEU A 26 4.03 -9.74 4.80
CA LEU A 26 4.23 -8.72 5.82
C LEU A 26 5.62 -8.73 6.46
N GLY A 27 6.50 -9.67 6.10
CA GLY A 27 7.80 -9.85 6.72
C GLY A 27 7.72 -10.10 8.23
N MET A 28 6.64 -10.74 8.70
CA MET A 28 6.35 -10.91 10.13
C MET A 28 6.27 -12.40 10.51
N PRO A 29 6.91 -12.83 11.62
CA PRO A 29 6.80 -14.22 12.07
C PRO A 29 5.35 -14.66 12.31
N LYS A 30 5.01 -15.87 11.84
CA LYS A 30 3.68 -16.48 11.98
C LYS A 30 3.16 -16.51 13.42
N SER A 31 4.04 -16.76 14.40
CA SER A 31 3.70 -16.78 15.82
C SER A 31 3.23 -15.41 16.33
N THR A 32 3.90 -14.34 15.88
CA THR A 32 3.51 -12.95 16.19
C THR A 32 2.17 -12.61 15.56
N MET A 33 1.98 -12.95 14.28
CA MET A 33 0.70 -12.71 13.60
C MET A 33 -0.46 -13.45 14.24
N SER A 34 -0.29 -14.74 14.57
CA SER A 34 -1.31 -15.53 15.25
C SER A 34 -1.71 -14.89 16.59
N ARG A 35 -0.74 -14.46 17.39
CA ARG A 35 -0.98 -13.78 18.67
C ARG A 35 -1.73 -12.45 18.49
N ARG A 36 -1.33 -11.63 17.51
CA ARG A 36 -1.96 -10.34 17.21
C ARG A 36 -3.38 -10.50 16.69
N LEU A 37 -3.62 -11.51 15.85
CA LEU A 37 -4.95 -11.85 15.36
C LEU A 37 -5.87 -12.30 16.50
N ALA A 38 -5.38 -13.14 17.41
CA ALA A 38 -6.13 -13.53 18.61
C ALA A 38 -6.38 -12.36 19.58
N GLN A 39 -5.53 -11.33 19.58
CA GLN A 39 -5.78 -10.08 20.33
C GLN A 39 -6.91 -9.27 19.68
N LEU A 40 -6.91 -9.18 18.35
CA LEU A 40 -7.97 -8.52 17.59
C LEU A 40 -9.33 -9.18 17.85
N GLU A 41 -9.42 -10.51 17.70
CA GLU A 41 -10.67 -11.26 17.91
C GLU A 41 -11.19 -11.09 19.34
N ARG A 42 -10.28 -11.08 20.34
CA ARG A 42 -10.66 -10.79 21.74
C ARG A 42 -11.21 -9.38 21.93
N ARG A 43 -10.65 -8.38 21.24
CA ARG A 43 -11.14 -6.99 21.31
C ARG A 43 -12.47 -6.81 20.62
N VAL A 44 -12.67 -7.48 19.48
CA VAL A 44 -13.94 -7.47 18.75
C VAL A 44 -15.00 -8.31 19.47
N GLY A 45 -14.58 -9.30 20.28
CA GLY A 45 -15.47 -10.18 21.05
C GLY A 45 -16.08 -11.32 20.21
N GLN A 46 -15.60 -11.50 18.97
CA GLN A 46 -16.07 -12.53 18.04
C GLN A 46 -14.88 -13.10 17.26
N PRO A 47 -14.89 -14.41 16.93
CA PRO A 47 -13.94 -14.97 15.99
C PRO A 47 -14.19 -14.37 14.61
N LEU A 48 -13.14 -13.86 13.97
CA LEU A 48 -13.18 -13.27 12.63
C LEU A 48 -12.77 -14.29 11.58
N LEU A 49 -11.96 -15.28 11.96
CA LEU A 49 -11.47 -16.33 11.08
C LEU A 49 -11.76 -17.71 11.69
N ARG A 50 -11.99 -18.70 10.82
CA ARG A 50 -12.15 -20.10 11.18
C ARG A 50 -11.36 -20.99 10.24
N ARG A 51 -10.94 -22.16 10.73
CA ARG A 51 -10.26 -23.16 9.91
C ARG A 51 -11.29 -24.08 9.27
N GLN A 52 -11.25 -24.23 7.95
CA GLN A 52 -12.05 -25.20 7.20
C GLN A 52 -11.16 -25.90 6.16
N SER A 53 -11.08 -27.23 6.22
CA SER A 53 -10.31 -28.06 5.28
C SER A 53 -8.90 -27.53 4.99
N ASN A 54 -8.16 -27.29 6.07
CA ASN A 54 -6.79 -26.76 6.06
C ASN A 54 -6.61 -25.31 5.54
N ARG A 55 -7.69 -24.59 5.25
CA ARG A 55 -7.66 -23.17 4.85
C ARG A 55 -8.28 -22.28 5.93
N LEU A 56 -7.84 -21.02 5.99
CA LEU A 56 -8.51 -20.00 6.79
C LEU A 56 -9.63 -19.37 5.98
N GLN A 57 -10.80 -19.22 6.60
CA GLN A 57 -11.97 -18.58 6.02
C GLN A 57 -12.59 -17.59 7.00
N LEU A 58 -13.23 -16.57 6.46
CA LEU A 58 -13.98 -15.60 7.25
C LEU A 58 -15.21 -16.22 7.92
N THR A 59 -15.43 -15.85 9.17
CA THR A 59 -16.73 -16.01 9.83
C THR A 59 -17.71 -14.95 9.30
N GLU A 60 -18.95 -14.97 9.77
CA GLU A 60 -19.91 -13.89 9.47
C GLU A 60 -19.46 -12.55 10.05
N ALA A 61 -19.03 -12.54 11.32
CA ALA A 61 -18.42 -11.37 11.95
C ALA A 61 -17.18 -10.90 11.18
N GLY A 62 -16.34 -11.83 10.70
CA GLY A 62 -15.19 -11.55 9.86
C GLY A 62 -15.55 -10.82 8.57
N ARG A 63 -16.59 -11.28 7.85
CA ARG A 63 -17.05 -10.63 6.60
C ARG A 63 -17.56 -9.21 6.85
N LEU A 64 -18.31 -9.00 7.92
CA LEU A 64 -18.79 -7.68 8.29
C LEU A 64 -17.61 -6.77 8.65
N PHE A 65 -16.71 -7.25 9.50
CA PHE A 65 -15.54 -6.52 9.98
C PHE A 65 -14.55 -6.17 8.86
N GLU A 66 -14.39 -7.02 7.86
CA GLU A 66 -13.48 -6.80 6.73
C GLU A 66 -13.70 -5.46 6.02
N SER A 67 -14.97 -5.12 5.76
CA SER A 67 -15.32 -3.86 5.11
C SER A 67 -14.82 -2.64 5.90
N TYR A 68 -15.00 -2.66 7.22
CA TYR A 68 -14.54 -1.61 8.13
C TYR A 68 -13.02 -1.61 8.30
N ALA A 69 -12.41 -2.78 8.42
CA ALA A 69 -10.96 -2.94 8.52
C ALA A 69 -10.24 -2.29 7.33
N ARG A 70 -10.72 -2.56 6.11
CA ARG A 70 -10.18 -1.96 4.88
C ARG A 70 -10.39 -0.45 4.83
N GLN A 71 -11.53 0.05 5.29
CA GLN A 71 -11.79 1.50 5.38
C GLN A 71 -10.86 2.18 6.38
N MET A 72 -10.63 1.59 7.56
CA MET A 72 -9.70 2.13 8.56
C MET A 72 -8.27 2.24 8.02
N LEU A 73 -7.77 1.20 7.34
CA LEU A 73 -6.45 1.23 6.72
C LEU A 73 -6.37 2.30 5.62
N ARG A 74 -7.41 2.41 4.79
CA ARG A 74 -7.48 3.43 3.73
C ARG A 74 -7.47 4.84 4.30
N LEU A 75 -8.31 5.11 5.30
CA LEU A 75 -8.37 6.43 5.96
C LEU A 75 -7.04 6.78 6.63
N SER A 76 -6.39 5.81 7.27
CA SER A 76 -5.05 6.00 7.82
C SER A 76 -4.03 6.39 6.75
N GLN A 77 -4.07 5.74 5.59
CA GLN A 77 -3.16 6.05 4.48
C GLN A 77 -3.48 7.41 3.86
N GLN A 78 -4.77 7.73 3.67
CA GLN A 78 -5.21 9.03 3.17
C GLN A 78 -4.78 10.17 4.11
N GLY A 79 -4.89 9.98 5.42
CA GLY A 79 -4.42 10.96 6.40
C GLY A 79 -2.92 11.25 6.27
N LEU A 80 -2.10 10.22 6.08
CA LEU A 80 -0.67 10.40 5.84
C LEU A 80 -0.40 11.11 4.50
N GLN A 81 -1.12 10.72 3.45
CA GLN A 81 -0.97 11.34 2.13
C GLN A 81 -1.27 12.84 2.16
N VAL A 82 -2.34 13.27 2.83
CA VAL A 82 -2.69 14.70 2.95
C VAL A 82 -1.57 15.50 3.62
N ILE A 83 -0.87 14.92 4.61
CA ILE A 83 0.26 15.58 5.28
C ILE A 83 1.49 15.64 4.37
N GLU A 84 1.74 14.59 3.57
CA GLU A 84 2.82 14.61 2.57
C GLU A 84 2.51 15.61 1.44
N ASP A 85 1.26 15.73 1.01
CA ASP A 85 0.84 16.72 0.01
C ASP A 85 1.00 18.16 0.53
N LEU A 86 0.73 18.39 1.81
CA LEU A 86 0.97 19.68 2.48
C LEU A 86 2.45 20.02 2.63
N ARG A 87 3.36 19.03 2.55
CA ARG A 87 4.78 19.29 2.78
C ARG A 87 5.44 20.13 1.70
N GLU A 88 4.84 20.31 0.50
CA GLU A 88 5.23 21.20 -0.64
C GLU A 88 6.73 21.29 -1.02
N GLU A 89 7.67 20.69 -0.29
CA GLU A 89 9.05 20.43 -0.67
C GLU A 89 9.05 19.10 -1.41
N VAL A 90 8.63 19.13 -2.68
CA VAL A 90 8.98 18.05 -3.60
C VAL A 90 10.51 18.03 -3.64
N SER A 91 11.07 17.09 -2.91
CA SER A 91 12.50 16.88 -2.76
C SER A 91 12.81 15.40 -2.97
N GLY A 92 13.85 15.10 -3.75
CA GLY A 92 14.18 13.74 -4.15
C GLY A 92 14.34 13.54 -5.65
N GLU A 93 14.68 12.32 -6.06
CA GLU A 93 14.96 11.99 -7.46
C GLU A 93 13.72 11.47 -8.19
N LEU A 94 13.25 12.23 -9.19
CA LEU A 94 12.18 11.83 -10.10
C LEU A 94 12.81 11.28 -11.39
N GLN A 95 12.71 9.97 -11.62
CA GLN A 95 13.12 9.37 -12.88
C GLN A 95 11.93 9.35 -13.86
N VAL A 96 12.07 10.08 -14.96
CA VAL A 96 11.07 10.10 -16.03
C VAL A 96 11.59 9.29 -17.20
N ARG A 97 10.85 8.24 -17.58
CA ARG A 97 11.14 7.42 -18.76
C ARG A 97 10.16 7.76 -19.86
N CYS A 98 10.65 8.22 -21.00
CA CYS A 98 9.79 8.58 -22.12
C CYS A 98 10.35 8.12 -23.45
N HIS A 99 9.49 7.99 -24.45
CA HIS A 99 9.93 7.79 -25.82
C HIS A 99 10.62 9.08 -26.32
N PRO A 100 11.63 9.02 -27.21
CA PRO A 100 12.31 10.21 -27.72
C PRO A 100 11.34 11.25 -28.35
N VAL A 101 10.26 10.76 -28.96
CA VAL A 101 9.18 11.59 -29.54
C VAL A 101 8.41 12.40 -28.48
N CYS A 102 8.43 11.98 -27.21
CA CYS A 102 7.79 12.72 -26.12
C CYS A 102 8.68 13.83 -25.53
N ALA A 103 9.98 13.85 -25.87
CA ALA A 103 10.92 14.89 -25.44
C ALA A 103 10.84 16.12 -26.36
N GLU A 104 9.63 16.58 -26.64
CA GLU A 104 9.38 17.78 -27.42
C GLU A 104 9.66 19.05 -26.60
N PRO A 105 9.87 20.22 -27.23
CA PRO A 105 10.21 21.46 -26.54
C PRO A 105 9.23 21.85 -25.41
N TRP A 106 7.95 21.54 -25.56
CA TRP A 106 6.93 21.81 -24.52
C TRP A 106 7.14 20.96 -23.27
N PHE A 107 7.67 19.74 -23.42
CA PHE A 107 7.92 18.82 -22.31
C PHE A 107 9.14 19.27 -21.51
N VAL A 108 10.20 19.71 -22.20
CA VAL A 108 11.38 20.31 -21.56
C VAL A 108 10.98 21.56 -20.77
N ALA A 109 10.19 22.46 -21.36
CA ALA A 109 9.70 23.67 -20.69
C ALA A 109 8.82 23.36 -19.46
N ALA A 110 8.02 22.28 -19.52
CA ALA A 110 7.23 21.83 -18.38
C ALA A 110 8.11 21.28 -17.25
N LEU A 111 9.20 20.57 -17.57
CA LEU A 111 10.16 20.08 -16.58
C LEU A 111 10.97 21.22 -15.95
N GLU A 112 11.36 22.23 -16.73
CA GLU A 112 12.03 23.43 -16.22
C GLU A 112 11.13 24.20 -15.26
N SER A 113 9.88 24.46 -15.66
CA SER A 113 8.88 25.10 -14.79
C SER A 113 8.62 24.31 -13.49
N PHE A 114 8.71 22.98 -13.55
CA PHE A 114 8.61 22.11 -12.37
C PHE A 114 9.83 22.24 -11.45
N LEU A 115 11.05 22.25 -12.01
CA LEU A 115 12.29 22.42 -11.24
C LEU A 115 12.39 23.81 -10.60
N ASP A 116 11.92 24.85 -11.28
CA ASP A 116 11.84 26.21 -10.74
C ASP A 116 10.87 26.29 -9.55
N ARG A 117 9.77 25.55 -9.61
CA ARG A 117 8.77 25.49 -8.54
C ARG A 117 9.19 24.60 -7.38
N TYR A 118 10.07 23.62 -7.63
CA TYR A 118 10.52 22.62 -6.66
C TYR A 118 12.05 22.44 -6.70
N PRO A 119 12.83 23.39 -6.13
CA PRO A 119 14.29 23.37 -6.20
C PRO A 119 14.96 22.20 -5.46
N GLY A 120 14.22 21.48 -4.61
CA GLY A 120 14.67 20.25 -3.95
C GLY A 120 14.58 18.99 -4.83
N ALA A 121 13.88 19.07 -5.97
CA ALA A 121 13.68 17.95 -6.87
C ALA A 121 14.87 17.78 -7.82
N ARG A 122 15.28 16.54 -8.07
CA ARG A 122 16.25 16.18 -9.11
C ARG A 122 15.57 15.32 -10.15
N ILE A 123 15.52 15.75 -11.41
CA ILE A 123 14.89 14.97 -12.47
C ILE A 123 15.96 14.26 -13.29
N THR A 124 15.83 12.94 -13.42
CA THR A 124 16.65 12.12 -14.31
C THR A 124 15.79 11.68 -15.49
N LEU A 125 15.98 12.29 -16.66
CA LEU A 125 15.29 11.90 -17.89
C LEU A 125 16.01 10.72 -18.55
N LYS A 126 15.29 9.63 -18.83
CA LYS A 126 15.78 8.51 -19.63
C LYS A 126 14.89 8.33 -20.85
N THR A 127 15.46 8.51 -22.03
CA THR A 127 14.79 8.24 -23.29
C THR A 127 15.05 6.80 -23.72
N GLU A 128 13.99 6.00 -23.87
CA GLU A 128 14.07 4.63 -24.37
C GLU A 128 13.23 4.51 -25.65
N ASP A 129 13.80 3.90 -26.69
CA ASP A 129 13.17 3.74 -28.02
C ASP A 129 12.01 2.70 -28.01
N LYS A 130 11.74 2.10 -26.85
CA LYS A 130 10.58 1.23 -26.60
C LYS A 130 9.74 1.88 -25.52
N LEU A 131 8.46 2.13 -25.83
CA LEU A 131 7.47 2.53 -24.83
C LEU A 131 7.50 1.50 -23.69
N PRO A 132 7.59 1.92 -22.41
CA PRO A 132 7.39 0.99 -21.32
C PRO A 132 5.96 0.45 -21.45
N VAL A 133 5.84 -0.84 -21.74
CA VAL A 133 4.59 -1.57 -21.57
C VAL A 133 4.23 -1.45 -20.09
N ASN A 134 3.13 -0.76 -19.80
CA ASN A 134 2.54 -0.72 -18.47
C ASN A 134 2.25 -2.17 -18.04
N GLY A 135 3.17 -2.73 -17.26
CA GLY A 135 3.01 -4.01 -16.61
C GLY A 135 1.92 -3.90 -15.56
N THR A 136 0.70 -4.19 -15.98
CA THR A 136 -0.33 -4.67 -15.07
C THR A 136 0.06 -6.11 -14.75
N SER A 137 0.59 -6.36 -13.55
CA SER A 137 0.54 -7.63 -12.81
C SER A 137 1.12 -7.45 -11.41
#